data_AF-A0A920BLI0-F1
#
_entry.id   AF-A0A920BLI0-F1
#
_cell.length_a   1.000
_cell.length_b   1.000
_cell.length_c   1.000
_cell.angle_alpha   90.00
_cell.angle_beta   90.00
_cell.angle_gamma   90.00
#
_symmetry.space_group_name_H-M   'P 1'
#
loop_
_entity.id
_entity.type
_entity.pdbx_description
1 polymer ?
#
loop_
_entity_poly.entity_id
_entity_poly.type
_entity_poly.pdbx_seq_one_letter_code
_entity_poly.pdbx_strand_id
1 'polypeptide(L)'
;MGFGILRDRNHKLKDMGRLWKDILTRPHIKEILGHEAIAEGTHKAWPIPSRMEELEATSGRVFFVGDAMGIADPMTGEGIAQALQSGKLAASALTKAGPYDASKARSLYDLSLEKALLRDHQFAGQLQSLLTSSLATELAIKAANMNSWTRRNFARWLFEDYPRALVLTPDRWKLGALNNDGAYESNESKMTVESKELFFIGENE
;
A
#
# COMPACT_ATOMS: atom_id res chain seq x y z
N MET A 1 -13.54 -5.20 -7.18
CA MET A 1 -13.45 -4.56 -5.85
C MET A 1 -12.74 -5.49 -4.88
N GLY A 2 -12.04 -4.95 -3.89
CA GLY A 2 -11.43 -5.69 -2.78
C GLY A 2 -11.33 -4.76 -1.57
N PHE A 3 -11.39 -5.31 -0.35
CA PHE A 3 -11.12 -4.55 0.86
C PHE A 3 -10.47 -5.46 1.90
N GLY A 4 -9.60 -4.88 2.72
CA GLY A 4 -8.99 -5.56 3.87
C GLY A 4 -9.85 -5.39 5.12
N ILE A 5 -9.80 -6.39 6.00
CA ILE A 5 -10.32 -6.26 7.37
C ILE A 5 -9.18 -6.66 8.30
N LEU A 6 -8.85 -5.80 9.25
CA LEU A 6 -7.97 -6.16 10.36
C LEU A 6 -8.65 -7.21 11.21
N ARG A 7 -8.04 -8.39 11.29
CA ARG A 7 -8.57 -9.50 12.05
C ARG A 7 -8.15 -9.34 13.51
N ASP A 8 -9.10 -8.97 14.37
CA ASP A 8 -8.94 -9.11 15.81
C ASP A 8 -9.39 -10.51 16.27
N ARG A 9 -9.24 -10.79 17.57
CA ARG A 9 -9.67 -12.08 18.16
C ARG A 9 -11.20 -12.21 18.30
N ASN A 10 -11.97 -11.16 18.01
CA ASN A 10 -13.39 -11.05 18.35
C ASN A 10 -14.33 -11.23 17.16
N HIS A 11 -13.86 -11.01 15.92
CA HIS A 11 -14.70 -11.17 14.72
C HIS A 11 -14.55 -12.56 14.09
N LYS A 12 -15.67 -13.24 13.83
CA LYS A 12 -15.68 -14.59 13.23
C LYS A 12 -15.58 -14.50 11.71
N LEU A 13 -14.95 -15.49 11.07
CA LEU A 13 -14.85 -15.57 9.59
C LEU A 13 -16.20 -15.47 8.87
N LYS A 14 -17.29 -15.95 9.49
CA LYS A 14 -18.65 -15.87 8.92
C LYS A 14 -19.15 -14.42 8.79
N ASP A 15 -18.67 -13.51 9.63
CA ASP A 15 -19.07 -12.10 9.62
C ASP A 15 -18.49 -11.37 8.41
N MET A 16 -17.34 -11.83 7.89
CA MET A 16 -16.66 -11.23 6.74
C MET A 16 -17.44 -11.39 5.43
N GLY A 17 -18.02 -12.58 5.20
CA GLY A 17 -18.84 -12.83 4.01
C GLY A 17 -20.13 -12.00 3.98
N ARG A 18 -20.67 -11.66 5.15
CA ARG A 18 -21.79 -10.73 5.28
C ARG A 18 -21.35 -9.30 5.00
N LEU A 19 -20.26 -8.85 5.64
CA LEU A 19 -19.73 -7.50 5.46
C LEU A 19 -19.40 -7.20 3.99
N TRP A 20 -18.88 -8.20 3.27
CA TRP A 20 -18.62 -8.12 1.82
C TRP A 20 -19.87 -7.75 1.02
N LYS A 21 -20.98 -8.44 1.28
CA LYS A 21 -22.25 -8.17 0.61
C LYS A 21 -22.82 -6.82 1.02
N ASP A 22 -22.75 -6.50 2.31
CA ASP A 22 -23.31 -5.26 2.85
C ASP A 22 -22.58 -4.02 2.30
N ILE A 23 -21.26 -4.07 2.12
CA ILE A 23 -20.48 -2.96 1.55
C ILE A 23 -20.94 -2.60 0.13
N LEU A 24 -21.20 -3.61 -0.72
CA LEU A 24 -21.66 -3.39 -2.09
C LEU A 24 -23.07 -2.76 -2.15
N THR A 25 -23.84 -2.83 -1.07
CA THR A 25 -25.17 -2.20 -0.99
C THR A 25 -25.14 -0.73 -0.54
N ARG A 26 -24.00 -0.24 -0.03
CA ARG A 26 -23.92 1.12 0.52
C ARG A 26 -24.13 2.17 -0.57
N PRO A 27 -24.94 3.22 -0.32
CA PRO A 27 -25.27 4.22 -1.35
C PRO A 27 -24.04 4.83 -2.03
N HIS A 28 -23.05 5.27 -1.26
CA HIS A 28 -21.82 5.86 -1.79
C HIS A 28 -20.94 4.87 -2.57
N ILE A 29 -20.97 3.58 -2.24
CA ILE A 29 -20.25 2.55 -3.00
C ILE A 29 -20.96 2.28 -4.33
N LYS A 30 -22.30 2.21 -4.32
CA LYS A 30 -23.10 2.06 -5.55
C LYS A 30 -22.94 3.24 -6.50
N GLU A 31 -22.87 4.46 -5.95
CA GLU A 31 -22.64 5.67 -6.74
C GLU A 31 -21.28 5.61 -7.47
N ILE A 32 -20.23 5.12 -6.80
CA ILE A 32 -18.89 4.98 -7.39
C ILE A 32 -18.84 3.83 -8.41
N LEU A 33 -19.45 2.68 -8.09
CA LEU A 33 -19.40 1.49 -8.95
C LEU A 33 -20.35 1.56 -10.14
N GLY A 34 -21.37 2.41 -10.06
CA GLY A 34 -22.50 2.43 -10.98
C GLY A 34 -23.65 1.54 -10.49
N HIS A 35 -24.87 2.00 -10.68
CA HIS A 35 -26.09 1.33 -10.20
C HIS A 35 -26.33 -0.04 -10.81
N GLU A 36 -25.77 -0.29 -12.00
CA GLU A 36 -25.90 -1.55 -12.75
C GLU A 36 -24.72 -2.51 -12.51
N ALA A 37 -23.78 -2.18 -11.62
CA ALA A 37 -22.64 -3.03 -11.35
C ALA A 37 -23.07 -4.41 -10.80
N ILE A 38 -22.60 -5.48 -11.46
CA ILE A 38 -22.84 -6.87 -11.07
C ILE A 38 -21.53 -7.47 -10.57
N ALA A 39 -21.58 -8.22 -9.47
CA ALA A 39 -20.41 -8.93 -8.96
C ALA A 39 -20.05 -10.09 -9.90
N GLU A 40 -18.78 -10.15 -10.31
CA GLU A 40 -18.26 -11.24 -11.14
C GLU A 40 -17.56 -12.29 -10.27
N GLY A 41 -17.91 -13.57 -10.49
CA GLY A 41 -17.25 -14.71 -9.87
C GLY A 41 -17.47 -14.86 -8.35
N THR A 42 -16.70 -15.79 -7.75
CA THR A 42 -16.74 -16.04 -6.31
C THR A 42 -15.82 -15.08 -5.57
N HIS A 43 -16.31 -14.41 -4.53
CA HIS A 43 -15.45 -13.69 -3.60
C HIS A 43 -14.46 -14.66 -2.95
N LYS A 44 -13.18 -14.27 -2.90
CA LYS A 44 -12.12 -15.02 -2.24
C LYS A 44 -11.34 -14.06 -1.35
N ALA A 45 -10.81 -14.57 -0.24
CA ALA A 45 -10.04 -13.79 0.71
C ALA A 45 -8.83 -14.62 1.17
N TRP A 46 -7.72 -13.95 1.40
CA TRP A 46 -6.47 -14.55 1.87
C TRP A 46 -6.00 -13.80 3.11
N PRO A 47 -5.50 -14.50 4.13
CA PRO A 47 -4.85 -13.84 5.25
C PRO A 47 -3.53 -13.25 4.77
N ILE A 48 -3.37 -11.94 4.92
CA ILE A 48 -2.09 -11.26 4.71
C ILE A 48 -1.40 -11.17 6.08
N PRO A 49 -0.26 -11.85 6.28
CA PRO A 49 0.45 -11.81 7.55
C PRO A 49 1.10 -10.44 7.75
N SER A 50 0.77 -9.78 8.86
CA SER A 50 1.35 -8.51 9.31
C SER A 50 1.85 -8.67 10.74
N ARG A 51 2.83 -9.58 10.92
CA ARG A 51 3.34 -10.03 12.22
C ARG A 51 4.85 -10.22 12.21
N MET A 52 5.54 -9.36 11.47
CA MET A 52 6.99 -9.46 11.28
C MET A 52 7.76 -9.49 12.61
N GLU A 53 7.29 -8.80 13.65
CA GLU A 53 7.92 -8.85 14.99
C GLU A 53 7.90 -10.25 15.64
N GLU A 54 7.01 -11.13 15.19
CA GLU A 54 6.86 -12.50 15.70
C GLU A 54 7.63 -13.53 14.86
N LEU A 55 8.23 -13.14 13.73
CA LEU A 55 8.82 -14.05 12.75
C LEU A 55 10.32 -13.79 12.58
N GLU A 56 11.10 -14.87 12.51
CA GLU A 56 12.52 -14.77 12.18
C GLU A 56 12.70 -14.46 10.69
N ALA A 57 13.45 -13.41 10.37
CA ALA A 57 13.73 -13.02 8.98
C ALA A 57 14.68 -14.00 8.26
N THR A 58 15.43 -14.82 9.01
CA THR A 58 16.39 -15.78 8.47
C THR A 58 16.42 -17.09 9.25
N SER A 59 16.77 -18.19 8.58
CA SER A 59 17.03 -19.48 9.23
C SER A 59 18.20 -20.18 8.53
N GLY A 60 19.35 -20.22 9.20
CA GLY A 60 20.59 -20.79 8.63
C GLY A 60 21.02 -20.07 7.34
N ARG A 61 20.83 -20.75 6.20
CA ARG A 61 21.13 -20.21 4.84
C ARG A 61 19.89 -19.76 4.07
N VAL A 62 18.74 -19.67 4.75
CA VAL A 62 17.45 -19.28 4.18
C VAL A 62 17.11 -17.86 4.64
N PHE A 63 16.65 -17.03 3.71
CA PHE A 63 16.20 -15.67 3.94
C PHE A 63 14.73 -15.58 3.56
N PHE A 64 13.89 -15.08 4.47
CA PHE A 64 12.47 -14.91 4.23
C PHE A 64 12.18 -13.49 3.77
N VAL A 65 11.28 -13.36 2.79
CA VAL A 65 10.90 -12.09 2.14
C VAL A 65 9.40 -12.06 1.91
N GLY A 66 8.81 -10.86 1.83
CA GLY A 66 7.37 -10.66 1.65
C GLY A 66 6.52 -11.38 2.69
N ASP A 67 5.45 -12.04 2.24
CA ASP A 67 4.51 -12.77 3.09
C ASP A 67 5.19 -13.83 3.97
N ALA A 68 6.30 -14.43 3.51
CA ALA A 68 7.04 -15.42 4.29
C ALA A 68 7.69 -14.81 5.54
N MET A 69 7.98 -13.52 5.52
CA MET A 69 8.44 -12.74 6.68
C MET A 69 7.28 -12.06 7.43
N GLY A 70 6.05 -12.16 6.91
CA GLY A 70 4.88 -11.53 7.50
C GLY A 70 4.93 -10.00 7.51
N ILE A 71 5.50 -9.41 6.46
CA ILE A 71 5.46 -7.96 6.24
C ILE A 71 4.34 -7.61 5.26
N ALA A 72 3.46 -6.73 5.70
CA ALA A 72 2.58 -5.95 4.83
C ALA A 72 2.51 -4.53 5.35
N ASP A 73 2.10 -3.62 4.47
CA ASP A 73 1.82 -2.24 4.85
C ASP A 73 0.68 -2.21 5.89
N PRO A 74 0.91 -1.68 7.09
CA PRO A 74 -0.09 -1.71 8.17
C PRO A 74 -1.28 -0.78 7.90
N MET A 75 -1.14 0.14 6.94
CA MET A 75 -2.13 1.16 6.61
C MET A 75 -3.10 0.68 5.53
N THR A 76 -2.55 0.15 4.45
CA THR A 76 -3.26 -0.24 3.23
C THR A 76 -3.51 -1.75 3.19
N GLY A 77 -2.75 -2.53 3.97
CA GLY A 77 -2.75 -3.99 3.90
C GLY A 77 -2.00 -4.52 2.68
N GLU A 78 -1.26 -3.68 1.94
CA GLU A 78 -0.55 -4.09 0.74
C GLU A 78 0.78 -4.78 1.06
N GLY A 79 0.97 -6.00 0.54
CA GLY A 79 2.21 -6.76 0.72
C GLY A 79 3.23 -6.62 -0.41
N ILE A 80 2.82 -6.13 -1.60
CA ILE A 80 3.65 -6.20 -2.82
C ILE A 80 4.90 -5.33 -2.70
N ALA A 81 4.75 -4.07 -2.31
CA ALA A 81 5.88 -3.15 -2.14
C ALA A 81 6.88 -3.70 -1.10
N GLN A 82 6.36 -4.23 0.01
CA GLN A 82 7.16 -4.81 1.09
C GLN A 82 7.88 -6.09 0.68
N ALA A 83 7.23 -6.93 -0.14
CA ALA A 83 7.85 -8.12 -0.74
C ALA A 83 9.01 -7.75 -1.67
N LEU A 84 8.83 -6.73 -2.52
CA LEU A 84 9.89 -6.24 -3.41
C LEU A 84 11.04 -5.61 -2.62
N GLN A 85 10.74 -4.79 -1.61
CA GLN A 85 11.73 -4.14 -0.78
C GLN A 85 12.56 -5.16 0.00
N SER A 86 11.92 -6.07 0.74
CA SER A 86 12.61 -7.13 1.49
C SER A 86 13.44 -8.04 0.58
N GLY A 87 12.93 -8.40 -0.61
CA GLY A 87 13.68 -9.13 -1.63
C GLY A 87 14.97 -8.42 -2.05
N LYS A 88 14.88 -7.11 -2.34
CA LYS A 88 16.06 -6.29 -2.69
C LYS A 88 17.07 -6.21 -1.55
N LEU A 89 16.60 -6.08 -0.31
CA LEU A 89 17.46 -6.03 0.87
C LEU A 89 18.20 -7.36 1.08
N ALA A 90 17.49 -8.50 0.96
CA ALA A 90 18.09 -9.82 1.06
C ALA A 90 19.16 -10.03 -0.03
N ALA A 91 18.86 -9.70 -1.28
CA ALA A 91 19.81 -9.79 -2.39
C ALA A 91 21.06 -8.93 -2.17
N SER A 92 20.88 -7.70 -1.67
CA SER A 92 21.99 -6.78 -1.35
C SER A 92 22.88 -7.35 -0.23
N ALA A 93 22.27 -7.90 0.82
CA ALA A 93 22.99 -8.50 1.94
C ALA A 93 23.81 -9.72 1.52
N LEU A 94 23.21 -10.62 0.72
CA LEU A 94 23.90 -11.79 0.15
C LEU A 94 25.08 -11.37 -0.73
N THR A 95 24.88 -10.39 -1.61
CA THR A 95 25.95 -9.90 -2.52
C THR A 95 27.13 -9.29 -1.75
N LYS A 96 26.85 -8.49 -0.70
CA LYS A 96 27.88 -7.84 0.12
C LYS A 96 28.64 -8.80 1.05
N ALA A 97 27.97 -9.84 1.51
CA ALA A 97 28.59 -10.85 2.37
C ALA A 97 29.48 -11.80 1.56
N GLY A 98 29.09 -12.09 0.32
CA GLY A 98 29.75 -13.09 -0.51
C GLY A 98 29.29 -14.52 -0.18
N PRO A 99 29.74 -15.51 -0.96
CA PRO A 99 29.15 -16.87 -0.95
C PRO A 99 29.43 -17.69 0.31
N TYR A 100 30.44 -17.33 1.11
CA TYR A 100 30.93 -18.17 2.21
C TYR A 100 30.56 -17.66 3.61
N ASP A 101 30.06 -16.44 3.74
CA ASP A 101 29.80 -15.81 5.04
C ASP A 101 28.30 -15.59 5.29
N ALA A 102 27.61 -16.68 5.59
CA ALA A 102 26.19 -16.67 5.91
C ALA A 102 25.88 -15.87 7.20
N SER A 103 26.83 -15.74 8.13
CA SER A 103 26.62 -14.95 9.35
C SER A 103 26.58 -13.46 9.02
N LYS A 104 27.56 -12.99 8.25
CA LYS A 104 27.60 -11.60 7.78
C LYS A 104 26.39 -11.26 6.91
N ALA A 105 25.96 -12.17 6.02
CA ALA A 105 24.77 -11.97 5.20
C ALA A 105 23.52 -11.73 6.06
N ARG A 106 23.33 -12.53 7.11
CA ARG A 106 22.20 -12.38 8.04
C ARG A 106 22.25 -11.04 8.76
N SER A 107 23.39 -10.71 9.38
CA SER A 107 23.55 -9.43 10.09
C SER A 107 23.34 -8.21 9.19
N LEU A 108 23.77 -8.27 7.92
CA LEU A 108 23.54 -7.20 6.94
C LEU A 108 22.06 -7.07 6.56
N TYR A 109 21.35 -8.19 6.44
CA TYR A 109 19.92 -8.20 6.13
C TYR A 109 19.11 -7.67 7.30
N ASP A 110 19.34 -8.17 8.52
CA ASP A 110 18.65 -7.74 9.73
C ASP A 110 18.81 -6.23 9.95
N LEU A 111 20.05 -5.71 9.85
CA LEU A 111 20.32 -4.26 9.97
C LEU A 111 19.61 -3.44 8.89
N SER A 112 19.51 -3.99 7.68
CA SER A 112 18.85 -3.29 6.57
C SER A 112 17.33 -3.30 6.71
N LEU A 113 16.76 -4.41 7.18
CA LEU A 113 15.34 -4.54 7.53
C LEU A 113 14.98 -3.58 8.65
N GLU A 114 15.74 -3.59 9.74
CA GLU A 114 15.55 -2.69 10.88
C GLU A 114 15.51 -1.23 10.42
N LYS A 115 16.48 -0.80 9.60
CA LYS A 115 16.50 0.58 9.05
C LYS A 115 15.33 0.89 8.11
N ALA A 116 14.92 -0.08 7.31
CA ALA A 116 13.82 0.08 6.36
C ALA A 116 12.47 0.16 7.07
N LEU A 117 12.30 -0.59 8.16
CA LEU A 117 10.99 -0.90 8.74
C LEU A 117 10.75 -0.21 10.09
N LEU A 118 11.78 0.33 10.75
CA LEU A 118 11.64 1.10 12.01
C LEU A 118 10.57 2.19 11.93
N ARG A 119 10.42 2.79 10.75
CA ARG A 119 9.53 3.94 10.53
C ARG A 119 8.09 3.52 10.27
N ASP A 120 7.89 2.37 9.65
CA ASP A 120 6.56 1.84 9.35
C ASP A 120 5.88 1.31 10.63
N HIS A 121 6.65 0.73 11.56
CA HIS A 121 6.13 0.22 12.83
C HIS A 121 5.64 1.32 13.78
N GLN A 122 6.39 2.42 13.93
CA GLN A 122 5.98 3.55 14.78
C GLN A 122 4.68 4.18 14.27
N PHE A 123 4.52 4.22 12.96
CA PHE A 123 3.37 4.83 12.31
C PHE A 123 2.12 3.94 12.35
N ALA A 124 2.29 2.62 12.18
CA ALA A 124 1.22 1.63 12.31
C ALA A 124 0.44 1.79 13.63
N GLY A 125 1.17 1.86 14.75
CA GLY A 125 0.58 1.96 16.09
C GLY A 125 -0.19 3.27 16.30
N GLN A 126 0.34 4.39 15.83
CA GLN A 126 -0.32 5.71 15.95
C GLN A 126 -1.58 5.79 15.12
N LEU A 127 -1.55 5.29 13.88
CA LEU A 127 -2.71 5.33 13.02
C LEU A 127 -3.81 4.35 13.45
N GLN A 128 -3.44 3.14 13.88
CA GLN A 128 -4.42 2.18 14.39
C GLN A 128 -5.16 2.78 15.59
N SER A 129 -4.46 3.52 16.47
CA SER A 129 -5.09 4.25 17.57
C SER A 129 -6.03 5.38 17.12
N LEU A 130 -5.79 6.00 15.95
CA LEU A 130 -6.71 7.00 15.40
C LEU A 130 -7.95 6.34 14.78
N LEU A 131 -7.76 5.23 14.07
CA LEU A 131 -8.83 4.51 13.39
C LEU A 131 -9.78 3.76 14.33
N THR A 132 -9.37 3.47 15.57
CA THR A 132 -10.26 2.93 16.60
C THR A 132 -11.25 3.98 17.14
N SER A 133 -10.99 5.28 16.93
CA SER A 133 -11.89 6.36 17.33
C SER A 133 -12.73 6.83 16.14
N SER A 134 -14.05 6.65 16.23
CA SER A 134 -15.00 7.09 15.19
C SER A 134 -14.94 8.60 14.97
N LEU A 135 -14.82 9.38 16.05
CA LEU A 135 -14.73 10.83 15.99
C LEU A 135 -13.43 11.30 15.33
N ALA A 136 -12.29 10.71 15.71
CA ALA A 136 -11.00 11.07 15.11
C ALA A 136 -10.96 10.70 13.62
N THR A 137 -11.50 9.53 13.28
CA THR A 137 -11.61 9.07 11.88
C THR A 137 -12.48 10.00 11.05
N GLU A 138 -13.65 10.39 11.55
CA GLU A 138 -14.55 11.29 10.83
C GLU A 138 -13.93 12.69 10.62
N LEU A 139 -13.26 13.22 11.64
CA LEU A 139 -12.55 14.50 11.53
C LEU A 139 -11.40 14.43 10.54
N ALA A 140 -10.61 13.34 10.55
CA ALA A 140 -9.52 13.14 9.60
C ALA A 140 -10.04 13.06 8.16
N ILE A 141 -11.14 12.36 7.91
CA ILE A 141 -11.78 12.27 6.59
C ILE A 141 -12.29 13.64 6.14
N LYS A 142 -12.95 14.39 7.02
CA LYS A 142 -13.41 15.76 6.72
C LYS A 142 -12.25 16.68 6.36
N ALA A 143 -11.15 16.62 7.12
CA ALA A 143 -9.93 17.37 6.84
C ALA A 143 -9.30 17.00 5.49
N ALA A 144 -9.22 15.69 5.19
CA ALA A 144 -8.72 15.21 3.91
C ALA A 144 -9.56 15.72 2.73
N ASN A 145 -10.88 15.87 2.90
CA ASN A 145 -11.81 16.29 1.85
C ASN A 145 -12.06 17.82 1.79
N MET A 146 -11.29 18.64 2.52
CA MET A 146 -11.53 20.10 2.57
C MET A 146 -11.41 20.80 1.22
N ASN A 147 -10.45 20.41 0.38
CA ASN A 147 -10.27 20.96 -0.95
C ASN A 147 -9.55 19.98 -1.89
N SER A 148 -9.42 20.36 -3.17
CA SER A 148 -8.77 19.53 -4.19
C SER A 148 -7.30 19.24 -3.86
N TRP A 149 -6.60 20.18 -3.23
CA TRP A 149 -5.22 20.03 -2.81
C TRP A 149 -5.09 19.03 -1.64
N THR A 150 -5.91 19.14 -0.59
CA THR A 150 -5.87 18.21 0.56
C THR A 150 -6.25 16.80 0.13
N ARG A 151 -7.26 16.66 -0.75
CA ARG A 151 -7.69 15.36 -1.26
C ARG A 151 -6.60 14.70 -2.10
N ARG A 152 -5.96 15.46 -2.98
CA ARG A 152 -4.84 14.96 -3.80
C ARG A 152 -3.67 14.54 -2.91
N ASN A 153 -3.25 15.40 -1.99
CA ASN A 153 -2.11 15.09 -1.11
C ASN A 153 -2.41 13.95 -0.16
N PHE A 154 -3.65 13.83 0.34
CA PHE A 154 -4.07 12.70 1.14
C PHE A 154 -4.04 11.39 0.34
N ALA A 155 -4.55 11.38 -0.90
CA ALA A 155 -4.50 10.20 -1.76
C ALA A 155 -3.06 9.78 -2.11
N ARG A 156 -2.19 10.75 -2.41
CA ARG A 156 -0.76 10.50 -2.64
C ARG A 156 -0.06 10.00 -1.39
N TRP A 157 -0.35 10.59 -0.24
CA TRP A 157 0.15 10.11 1.04
C TRP A 157 -0.32 8.68 1.35
N LEU A 158 -1.56 8.33 0.99
CA LEU A 158 -2.13 7.01 1.24
C LEU A 158 -1.57 5.92 0.30
N PHE A 159 -1.32 6.24 -0.98
CA PHE A 159 -1.06 5.23 -2.03
C PHE A 159 0.26 5.38 -2.78
N GLU A 160 0.85 6.57 -2.86
CA GLU A 160 2.15 6.71 -3.51
C GLU A 160 3.27 6.35 -2.50
N ASP A 161 4.39 5.85 -3.00
CA ASP A 161 5.71 5.87 -2.34
C ASP A 161 6.20 7.32 -2.07
N TYR A 162 5.27 8.28 -2.01
CA TYR A 162 5.50 9.58 -1.45
C TYR A 162 5.92 9.36 0.00
N PRO A 163 6.99 10.00 0.47
CA PRO A 163 7.46 9.79 1.83
C PRO A 163 6.33 10.15 2.80
N ARG A 164 5.60 9.14 3.29
CA ARG A 164 4.67 9.25 4.42
C ARG A 164 5.41 9.81 5.64
N ALA A 165 6.70 9.52 5.69
CA ALA A 165 7.68 10.13 6.56
C ALA A 165 7.71 11.66 6.47
N LEU A 166 7.47 12.33 5.34
CA LEU A 166 7.57 13.79 5.24
C LEU A 166 6.53 14.51 6.11
N VAL A 167 5.34 13.92 6.32
CA VAL A 167 4.35 14.45 7.29
C VAL A 167 4.86 14.34 8.74
N LEU A 168 5.76 13.38 9.02
CA LEU A 168 6.24 13.01 10.37
C LEU A 168 7.71 13.38 10.64
N THR A 169 8.44 13.84 9.62
CA THR A 169 9.84 14.28 9.69
C THR A 169 9.89 15.76 9.30
N PRO A 170 9.46 16.68 10.19
CA PRO A 170 9.51 18.12 9.95
C PRO A 170 10.94 18.63 9.69
N ASP A 171 11.94 17.92 10.19
CA ASP A 171 13.37 18.12 9.91
C ASP A 171 13.76 17.91 8.43
N ARG A 172 12.88 17.27 7.64
CA ARG A 172 13.09 17.01 6.20
C ARG A 172 12.24 17.87 5.28
N TRP A 173 11.49 18.82 5.83
CA TRP A 173 10.69 19.73 5.02
C TRP A 173 11.63 20.61 4.18
N LYS A 174 11.53 20.51 2.86
CA LYS A 174 12.17 21.41 1.91
C LYS A 174 11.10 22.14 1.12
N LEU A 175 11.40 23.37 0.70
CA LEU A 175 10.52 24.14 -0.18
C LEU A 175 10.20 23.29 -1.43
N GLY A 176 8.91 23.02 -1.69
CA GLY A 176 8.46 22.18 -2.81
C GLY A 176 8.27 20.69 -2.50
N ALA A 177 8.56 20.21 -1.29
CA ALA A 177 8.43 18.79 -0.94
C ALA A 177 7.02 18.19 -1.07
N LEU A 178 5.97 19.02 -1.12
CA LEU A 178 4.57 18.62 -1.30
C LEU A 178 3.99 19.01 -2.68
N ASN A 179 4.82 19.61 -3.55
CA ASN A 179 4.41 20.16 -4.84
C ASN A 179 4.99 19.39 -6.04
N ASN A 180 5.66 18.25 -5.84
CA ASN A 180 6.14 17.45 -6.96
C ASN A 180 4.96 16.85 -7.74
N ASP A 181 5.13 16.65 -9.05
CA ASP A 181 4.19 15.89 -9.86
C ASP A 181 4.07 14.45 -9.32
N GLY A 182 2.85 13.90 -9.37
CA GLY A 182 2.54 12.55 -8.89
C GLY A 182 3.16 11.46 -9.77
N ALA A 183 3.13 10.22 -9.31
CA ALA A 183 3.55 9.08 -10.13
C ALA A 183 2.66 8.89 -11.37
N TYR A 184 1.44 9.44 -11.32
CA TYR A 184 0.50 9.51 -12.42
C TYR A 184 0.43 10.94 -12.97
N GLU A 185 1.08 11.18 -14.11
CA GLU A 185 0.81 12.36 -14.92
C GLU A 185 -0.51 12.13 -15.66
N SER A 186 -1.53 12.95 -15.38
CA SER A 186 -2.70 13.01 -16.25
C SER A 186 -2.23 13.59 -17.57
N ASN A 187 -1.93 12.70 -18.51
CA ASN A 187 -1.70 13.12 -19.88
C ASN A 187 -3.07 13.58 -20.43
N GLU A 188 -3.47 14.81 -20.11
CA GLU A 188 -4.50 15.54 -20.84
C GLU A 188 -3.93 15.91 -22.22
N SER A 189 -3.54 14.89 -22.98
CA SER A 189 -3.59 14.98 -24.42
C SER A 189 -5.07 15.14 -24.73
N LYS A 190 -5.52 16.39 -24.92
CA LYS A 190 -6.74 16.68 -25.65
C LYS A 190 -6.65 15.88 -26.95
N MET A 191 -7.27 14.71 -26.97
CA MET A 191 -7.56 14.02 -28.21
C MET A 191 -8.62 14.87 -28.90
N THR A 192 -8.14 15.90 -29.61
CA THR A 192 -8.94 16.58 -30.62
C THR A 192 -9.32 15.53 -31.67
N VAL A 193 -10.59 15.60 -32.05
CA VAL A 193 -11.31 14.66 -32.91
C VAL A 193 -10.64 14.48 -34.29
N GLU A 194 -9.67 15.32 -34.67
CA GLU A 194 -8.88 15.21 -35.91
C GLU A 194 -7.92 14.01 -35.97
N SER A 195 -7.55 13.39 -34.84
CA SER A 195 -6.63 12.25 -34.84
C SER A 195 -7.25 10.91 -35.27
N LYS A 196 -8.58 10.86 -35.47
CA LYS A 196 -9.28 9.62 -35.88
C LYS A 196 -9.23 9.35 -37.39
N GLU A 197 -8.95 10.34 -38.24
CA GLU A 197 -8.92 10.12 -39.70
C GLU A 197 -7.55 9.67 -40.25
N LEU A 198 -6.46 9.88 -39.49
CA LEU A 198 -5.10 9.54 -39.96
C LEU A 198 -4.65 8.10 -39.63
N PHE A 199 -5.44 7.30 -38.91
CA PHE A 199 -5.11 5.91 -38.60
C PHE A 199 -5.82 4.86 -39.47
N PHE A 200 -6.64 5.28 -40.45
CA PHE A 200 -7.43 4.37 -41.30
C PHE A 200 -7.04 4.38 -42.79
N ILE A 201 -5.95 5.05 -43.19
CA ILE A 201 -5.48 5.05 -44.58
C ILE A 201 -3.97 4.72 -44.62
N GLY A 202 -3.64 3.50 -45.04
CA GLY A 202 -2.29 2.97 -45.26
C GLY A 202 -1.94 1.90 -44.22
N GLU A 203 -1.75 0.62 -44.54
CA GLU A 203 -1.22 0.00 -45.77
C GLU A 203 -2.02 -1.27 -46.10
N ASN A 204 -2.62 -1.29 -47.29
CA ASN A 204 -2.83 -2.51 -48.07
C ASN A 204 -1.88 -2.41 -49.25
N GLU A 205 -0.76 -3.11 -49.20
CA GLU A 205 -0.06 -3.69 -50.34
C GLU A 205 0.69 -4.95 -49.90
#